data_AF-A5KXF6-F1
#
_entry.id   AF-A5KXF6-F1
#
_cell.length_a   1.000
_cell.length_b   1.000
_cell.length_c   1.000
_cell.angle_alpha   90.00
_cell.angle_beta   90.00
_cell.angle_gamma   90.00
#
_symmetry.space_group_name_H-M   'P 1'
#
loop_
_entity.id
_entity.type
_entity.pdbx_description
1 polymer ?
#
loop_
_entity_poly.entity_id
_entity_poly.type
_entity_poly.pdbx_seq_one_letter_code
_entity_poly.pdbx_strand_id
1 'polypeptide(L)'
;MKKLVLMALFAISLFGCASEQYFVGHGSEALVYKEHHSFKFEIKNHAETTKQLDVLIHKIESMDKEATYLVDYKSAVNKKMLQGIFAQYPSHIIAPQRVVYRQAQLLPTDINIQVTLTGLKSQECTPAQIHVRARQSDCFVESMRLKQVAYKSRLVGEQ
;
A
#
# COMPACT_ATOMS: atom_id res chain seq x y z
N MET A 1 22.31 43.80 -44.19
CA MET A 1 21.09 43.32 -43.52
C MET A 1 21.08 41.80 -43.28
N LYS A 2 21.48 40.94 -44.23
CA LYS A 2 21.56 39.46 -44.03
C LYS A 2 22.37 38.99 -42.81
N LYS A 3 23.50 39.64 -42.48
CA LYS A 3 24.36 39.27 -41.33
C LYS A 3 23.72 39.57 -39.96
N LEU A 4 22.87 40.59 -39.87
CA LEU A 4 22.15 40.96 -38.64
C LEU A 4 21.00 39.98 -38.35
N VAL A 5 20.31 39.54 -39.40
CA VAL A 5 19.25 38.51 -39.29
C VAL A 5 19.85 37.17 -38.84
N LEU A 6 21.03 36.81 -39.37
CA LEU A 6 21.72 35.57 -38.98
C LEU A 6 22.19 35.60 -37.51
N MET A 7 22.71 36.75 -37.05
CA MET A 7 23.09 36.97 -35.64
C MET A 7 21.89 36.90 -34.70
N ALA A 8 20.74 37.46 -35.10
CA ALA A 8 19.51 37.39 -34.32
C ALA A 8 18.97 35.95 -34.22
N LEU A 9 18.99 35.19 -35.32
CA LEU A 9 18.60 33.78 -35.32
C LEU A 9 19.52 32.91 -34.44
N PHE A 10 20.82 33.19 -34.45
CA PHE A 10 21.79 32.47 -33.62
C PHE A 10 21.61 32.78 -32.13
N ALA A 11 21.30 34.03 -31.79
CA ALA A 11 20.99 34.42 -30.42
C ALA A 11 19.73 33.72 -29.89
N ILE A 12 18.66 33.64 -30.69
CA ILE A 12 17.40 33.00 -30.28
C ILE A 12 17.58 31.49 -30.08
N SER A 13 18.43 30.82 -30.87
CA SER A 13 18.71 29.39 -30.70
C SER A 13 19.51 29.05 -29.43
N LEU A 14 20.28 29.99 -28.89
CA LEU A 14 21.08 29.75 -27.68
C LEU A 14 20.27 29.93 -26.37
N PHE A 15 19.17 30.70 -26.41
CA PHE A 15 18.27 30.87 -25.25
C PHE A 15 17.12 29.86 -25.20
N GLY A 16 16.96 29.01 -26.22
CA GLY A 16 15.86 28.03 -26.31
C GLY A 16 16.07 26.72 -25.54
N CYS A 17 17.24 26.48 -24.93
CA CYS A 17 17.57 25.20 -24.29
C CYS A 17 17.67 25.24 -22.75
N ALA A 18 17.20 26.31 -22.11
CA ALA A 18 17.25 26.45 -20.64
C ALA A 18 15.90 26.26 -19.93
N SER A 19 14.88 25.71 -20.61
CA SER A 19 13.71 25.18 -19.91
C SER A 19 14.04 23.78 -19.38
N GLU A 20 15.01 23.71 -18.47
CA GLU A 20 15.22 22.52 -17.64
C GLU A 20 13.91 22.20 -16.92
N GLN A 21 13.67 20.90 -16.74
CA GLN A 21 12.52 20.34 -16.05
C GLN A 21 12.43 20.93 -14.64
N TYR A 22 11.74 22.06 -14.51
CA TYR A 22 11.41 22.61 -13.21
C TYR A 22 10.33 21.69 -12.62
N PHE A 23 10.78 20.76 -11.78
CA PHE A 23 9.93 20.03 -10.86
C PHE A 23 9.36 21.01 -9.83
N VAL A 24 8.46 21.90 -10.27
CA VAL A 24 7.73 22.84 -9.41
C VAL A 24 6.53 22.08 -8.85
N GLY A 25 6.78 21.30 -7.81
CA GLY A 25 5.74 20.55 -7.12
C GLY A 25 6.22 20.04 -5.77
N HIS A 26 5.30 19.93 -4.81
CA HIS A 26 5.55 19.19 -3.58
C HIS A 26 5.64 17.71 -3.93
N GLY A 27 6.86 17.18 -4.04
CA GLY A 27 7.08 15.74 -4.13
C GLY A 27 6.78 15.06 -2.80
N SER A 28 6.62 13.74 -2.82
CA SER A 28 6.48 12.96 -1.58
C SER A 28 7.34 11.72 -1.64
N GLU A 29 8.09 11.48 -0.57
CA GLU A 29 8.70 10.19 -0.31
C GLU A 29 7.64 9.24 0.25
N ALA A 30 7.75 7.96 -0.08
CA ALA A 30 6.85 6.93 0.41
C ALA A 30 7.63 5.70 0.88
N LEU A 31 7.33 5.27 2.10
CA LEU A 31 7.84 4.05 2.70
C LEU A 31 6.73 2.99 2.72
N VAL A 32 6.99 1.85 2.09
CA VAL A 32 6.17 0.65 2.20
C VAL A 32 6.66 -0.18 3.38
N TYR A 33 5.76 -0.61 4.24
CA TYR A 33 6.13 -1.42 5.40
C TYR A 33 5.05 -2.45 5.73
N LYS A 34 5.43 -3.49 6.48
CA LYS A 34 4.52 -4.57 6.90
C LYS A 34 4.08 -4.36 8.35
N GLU A 35 2.78 -4.46 8.59
CA GLU A 35 2.18 -4.45 9.92
C GLU A 35 1.64 -5.82 10.26
N HIS A 36 1.86 -6.27 11.49
CA HIS A 36 1.37 -7.55 11.98
C HIS A 36 0.37 -7.32 13.12
N HIS A 37 -0.84 -7.85 12.96
CA HIS A 37 -1.90 -7.76 13.97
C HIS A 37 -2.39 -9.15 14.33
N SER A 38 -2.85 -9.32 15.58
CA SER A 38 -3.44 -10.57 16.08
C SER A 38 -4.75 -10.28 16.79
N PHE A 39 -5.81 -10.93 16.31
CA PHE A 39 -7.16 -10.81 16.84
C PHE A 39 -7.61 -12.14 17.41
N LYS A 40 -7.93 -12.16 18.71
CA LYS A 40 -8.36 -13.36 19.42
C LYS A 40 -9.84 -13.27 19.75
N PHE A 41 -10.59 -14.32 19.46
CA PHE A 41 -12.03 -14.38 19.67
C PHE A 41 -12.41 -15.57 20.53
N GLU A 42 -13.24 -15.31 21.54
CA GLU A 42 -13.96 -16.31 22.32
C GLU A 42 -15.44 -16.24 21.91
N ILE A 43 -15.99 -17.37 21.46
CA ILE A 43 -17.32 -17.43 20.87
C ILE A 43 -18.35 -17.66 21.97
N LYS A 44 -19.01 -16.59 22.39
CA LYS A 44 -20.19 -16.67 23.28
C LYS A 44 -21.49 -16.82 22.50
N ASN A 45 -21.58 -16.17 21.35
CA ASN A 45 -22.72 -16.25 20.43
C ASN A 45 -22.20 -16.29 19.00
N HIS A 46 -22.53 -17.37 18.28
CA HIS A 46 -21.98 -17.62 16.96
C HIS A 46 -22.42 -16.58 15.92
N ALA A 47 -23.68 -16.13 15.95
CA ALA A 47 -24.20 -15.17 15.00
C ALA A 47 -23.57 -13.78 15.19
N GLU A 48 -23.42 -13.35 16.44
CA GLU A 48 -22.79 -12.08 16.75
C GLU A 48 -21.30 -12.08 16.43
N THR A 49 -20.58 -13.15 16.79
CA THR A 49 -19.16 -13.28 16.43
C THR A 49 -18.96 -13.32 14.92
N THR A 50 -19.86 -13.95 14.16
CA THR A 50 -19.82 -13.92 12.68
C THR A 50 -19.88 -12.49 12.16
N LYS A 51 -20.81 -11.67 12.65
CA LYS A 51 -20.93 -10.26 12.25
C LYS A 51 -19.68 -9.45 12.59
N GLN A 52 -19.12 -9.64 13.78
CA GLN A 52 -17.91 -8.94 14.21
C GLN A 52 -16.70 -9.31 13.34
N LEU A 53 -16.59 -10.60 12.98
CA LEU A 53 -15.57 -11.07 12.06
C LEU A 53 -15.77 -10.51 10.65
N ASP A 54 -16.99 -10.49 10.12
CA ASP A 54 -17.30 -9.88 8.82
C ASP A 54 -16.86 -8.41 8.78
N VAL A 55 -17.22 -7.63 9.81
CA VAL A 55 -16.83 -6.21 9.89
C VAL A 55 -15.31 -6.06 9.97
N LEU A 56 -14.62 -6.88 10.77
CA LEU A 56 -13.17 -6.85 10.90
C LEU A 56 -12.49 -7.16 9.56
N ILE A 57 -12.86 -8.26 8.92
CA ILE A 57 -12.26 -8.69 7.66
C ILE A 57 -12.57 -7.68 6.55
N HIS A 58 -13.79 -7.17 6.47
CA HIS A 58 -14.16 -6.12 5.53
C HIS A 58 -13.29 -4.87 5.68
N LYS A 59 -13.11 -4.39 6.92
CA LYS A 59 -12.25 -3.24 7.20
C LYS A 59 -10.81 -3.50 6.77
N ILE A 60 -10.27 -4.67 7.05
CA ILE A 60 -8.91 -5.03 6.63
C ILE A 60 -8.79 -5.05 5.10
N GLU A 61 -9.70 -5.73 4.41
CA GLU A 61 -9.69 -5.87 2.95
C GLU A 61 -9.91 -4.51 2.25
N SER A 62 -10.60 -3.57 2.90
CA SER A 62 -10.73 -2.19 2.42
C SER A 62 -9.43 -1.38 2.53
N MET A 63 -8.55 -1.74 3.48
CA MET A 63 -7.28 -1.06 3.72
C MET A 63 -6.14 -1.65 2.87
N ASP A 64 -6.11 -2.97 2.75
CA ASP A 64 -5.11 -3.71 1.99
C ASP A 64 -5.71 -4.98 1.37
N LYS A 65 -5.85 -4.97 0.04
CA LYS A 65 -6.38 -6.09 -0.75
C LYS A 65 -5.37 -7.24 -0.90
N GLU A 66 -4.14 -7.07 -0.43
CA GLU A 66 -3.10 -8.09 -0.42
C GLU A 66 -2.80 -8.62 0.99
N ALA A 67 -3.63 -8.25 1.98
CA ALA A 67 -3.49 -8.75 3.33
C ALA A 67 -3.41 -10.29 3.35
N THR A 68 -2.51 -10.83 4.17
CA THR A 68 -2.33 -12.27 4.35
C THR A 68 -2.73 -12.68 5.76
N TYR A 69 -3.32 -13.86 5.89
CA TYR A 69 -3.99 -14.32 7.10
C TYR A 69 -3.51 -15.72 7.49
N LEU A 70 -3.15 -15.87 8.76
CA LEU A 70 -3.03 -17.16 9.42
C LEU A 70 -4.17 -17.29 10.43
N VAL A 71 -5.07 -18.24 10.18
CA VAL A 71 -6.29 -18.43 10.95
C VAL A 71 -6.19 -19.73 11.73
N ASP A 72 -6.00 -19.59 13.03
CA ASP A 72 -6.04 -20.68 14.00
C ASP A 72 -7.46 -20.87 14.51
N TYR A 73 -7.95 -22.11 14.49
CA TYR A 73 -9.30 -22.45 14.94
C TYR A 73 -9.33 -23.75 15.76
N LYS A 74 -10.23 -23.82 16.74
CA LYS A 74 -10.46 -25.05 17.53
C LYS A 74 -11.34 -26.08 16.83
N SER A 75 -12.45 -25.64 16.22
CA SER A 75 -13.52 -26.52 15.73
C SER A 75 -13.75 -26.42 14.22
N ALA A 76 -14.23 -27.51 13.61
CA ALA A 76 -14.59 -27.52 12.19
C ALA A 76 -15.76 -26.57 11.86
N VAL A 77 -16.63 -26.27 12.83
CA VAL A 77 -17.72 -25.29 12.68
C VAL A 77 -17.13 -23.89 12.50
N ASN A 78 -16.17 -23.50 13.34
CA ASN A 78 -15.48 -22.21 13.25
C ASN A 78 -14.76 -22.08 11.90
N LYS A 79 -14.11 -23.17 11.44
CA LYS A 79 -13.48 -23.20 10.12
C LYS A 79 -14.48 -22.90 9.01
N LYS A 80 -15.63 -23.58 8.99
CA LYS A 80 -16.67 -23.36 7.96
C LYS A 80 -17.20 -21.93 7.96
N MET A 81 -17.44 -21.38 9.15
CA MET A 81 -17.84 -19.97 9.31
C MET A 81 -16.80 -19.04 8.68
N LEU A 82 -15.53 -19.18 9.06
CA LEU A 82 -14.44 -18.36 8.55
C LEU A 82 -14.26 -18.53 7.04
N GLN A 83 -14.40 -19.74 6.50
CA GLN A 83 -14.39 -19.98 5.06
C GLN A 83 -15.51 -19.23 4.33
N GLY A 84 -16.72 -19.18 4.91
CA GLY A 84 -17.83 -18.41 4.37
C GLY A 84 -17.56 -16.90 4.33
N ILE A 85 -16.89 -16.37 5.36
CA ILE A 85 -16.49 -14.96 5.42
C ILE A 85 -15.44 -14.66 4.34
N PHE A 86 -14.35 -15.44 4.31
CA PHE A 86 -13.25 -15.21 3.38
C PHE A 86 -13.59 -15.52 1.91
N ALA A 87 -14.63 -16.32 1.64
CA ALA A 87 -15.11 -16.56 0.27
C ALA A 87 -15.61 -15.27 -0.43
N GLN A 88 -15.97 -14.23 0.34
CA GLN A 88 -16.35 -12.92 -0.19
C GLN A 88 -15.15 -12.11 -0.72
N TYR A 89 -13.92 -12.53 -0.39
CA TYR A 89 -12.68 -11.82 -0.70
C TYR A 89 -11.70 -12.75 -1.44
N PRO A 90 -12.02 -13.12 -2.70
CA PRO A 90 -11.19 -14.06 -3.45
C PRO A 90 -9.79 -13.48 -3.68
N SER A 91 -8.78 -14.31 -3.51
CA SER A 91 -7.41 -13.98 -3.92
C SER A 91 -7.33 -13.84 -5.43
N HIS A 92 -6.48 -12.93 -5.91
CA HIS A 92 -6.12 -12.89 -7.32
C HIS A 92 -5.48 -14.22 -7.74
N ILE A 93 -5.81 -14.70 -8.94
CA ILE A 93 -5.41 -16.02 -9.47
C ILE A 93 -3.87 -16.23 -9.46
N ILE A 94 -3.11 -15.14 -9.49
CA ILE A 94 -1.64 -15.14 -9.59
C ILE A 94 -0.96 -15.06 -8.21
N ALA A 95 -1.71 -14.78 -7.14
CA ALA A 95 -1.15 -14.59 -5.80
C ALA A 95 -1.16 -15.91 -4.99
N PRO A 96 -0.18 -16.13 -4.10
CA PRO A 96 -0.20 -17.26 -3.17
C PRO A 96 -1.45 -17.23 -2.29
N GLN A 97 -1.82 -18.39 -1.74
CA GLN A 97 -3.00 -18.55 -0.90
C GLN A 97 -2.97 -17.56 0.28
N ARG A 98 -3.83 -16.53 0.20
CA ARG A 98 -3.86 -15.41 1.17
C ARG A 98 -4.30 -15.83 2.57
N VAL A 99 -5.09 -16.90 2.69
CA VAL A 99 -5.65 -17.38 3.95
C VAL A 99 -5.22 -18.82 4.20
N VAL A 100 -4.44 -19.01 5.26
CA VAL A 100 -4.00 -20.33 5.73
C VAL A 100 -4.76 -20.70 6.99
N TYR A 101 -5.40 -21.87 6.96
CA TYR A 101 -6.20 -22.39 8.06
C TYR A 101 -5.44 -23.46 8.82
N ARG A 102 -5.18 -23.26 10.11
CA ARG A 102 -4.54 -24.24 10.99
C ARG A 102 -5.47 -24.63 12.14
N GLN A 103 -5.71 -25.92 12.30
CA GLN A 103 -6.44 -26.41 13.47
C GLN A 103 -5.51 -26.40 14.68
N ALA A 104 -5.92 -25.78 15.77
CA ALA A 104 -5.15 -25.67 17.01
C ALA A 104 -6.04 -26.00 18.22
N GLN A 105 -5.99 -27.26 18.67
CA GLN A 105 -6.83 -27.73 19.78
C GLN A 105 -6.47 -27.07 21.13
N LEU A 106 -5.19 -26.76 21.33
CA LEU A 106 -4.67 -26.12 22.56
C LEU A 106 -4.71 -24.60 22.51
N LEU A 107 -5.46 -23.99 21.59
CA LEU A 107 -5.58 -22.55 21.50
C LEU A 107 -6.24 -22.00 22.78
N PRO A 108 -5.79 -20.90 23.38
CA PRO A 108 -6.45 -20.35 24.58
C PRO A 108 -7.86 -19.83 24.26
N THR A 109 -8.08 -19.35 23.04
CA THR A 109 -9.37 -18.84 22.53
C THR A 109 -9.94 -19.76 21.45
N ASP A 110 -11.16 -19.49 20.96
CA ASP A 110 -11.80 -20.33 19.93
C ASP A 110 -11.24 -20.09 18.53
N ILE A 111 -10.86 -18.84 18.28
CA ILE A 111 -10.27 -18.37 17.03
C ILE A 111 -9.11 -17.41 17.37
N ASN A 112 -8.05 -17.48 16.58
CA ASN A 112 -7.00 -16.47 16.51
C ASN A 112 -6.69 -16.17 15.05
N ILE A 113 -6.81 -14.90 14.66
CA ILE A 113 -6.54 -14.43 13.31
C ILE A 113 -5.31 -13.55 13.38
N GLN A 114 -4.23 -14.02 12.78
CA GLN A 114 -3.03 -13.22 12.57
C GLN A 114 -3.11 -12.66 11.17
N VAL A 115 -2.90 -11.36 11.03
CA VAL A 115 -2.93 -10.69 9.74
C VAL A 115 -1.65 -9.91 9.53
N THR A 116 -1.13 -10.00 8.32
CA THR A 116 -0.04 -9.14 7.84
C THR A 116 -0.59 -8.20 6.78
N LEU A 117 -0.46 -6.90 7.02
CA LEU A 117 -0.92 -5.82 6.15
C LEU A 117 0.28 -5.08 5.58
N THR A 118 0.10 -4.52 4.39
CA THR A 118 1.05 -3.60 3.77
C THR A 118 0.57 -2.16 3.94
N GLY A 119 1.30 -1.40 4.74
CA GLY A 119 1.10 0.03 4.98
C GLY A 119 1.87 0.89 3.98
N LEU A 120 1.45 2.14 3.85
CA LEU A 120 2.15 3.18 3.10
C LEU A 120 2.25 4.43 3.97
N LYS A 121 3.47 4.85 4.29
CA LYS A 121 3.72 6.12 4.99
C LYS A 121 4.34 7.10 4.00
N SER A 122 3.67 8.22 3.75
CA SER A 122 4.17 9.28 2.90
C SER A 122 4.67 10.46 3.72
N GLN A 123 5.77 11.07 3.29
CA GLN A 123 6.26 12.34 3.81
C GLN A 123 6.32 13.36 2.67
N GLU A 124 5.79 14.57 2.91
CA GLU A 124 5.93 15.67 1.96
C GLU A 124 7.38 16.17 1.98
N CYS A 125 7.98 16.27 0.79
CA CYS A 125 9.34 16.80 0.66
C CYS A 125 9.33 18.31 0.53
N THR A 126 10.48 18.92 0.80
CA THR A 126 10.68 20.32 0.44
C THR A 126 10.74 20.47 -1.09
N PRO A 127 10.14 21.53 -1.66
CA PRO A 127 10.24 21.78 -3.09
C PRO A 127 11.70 21.91 -3.52
N ALA A 128 12.04 21.37 -4.69
CA ALA A 128 13.38 21.53 -5.25
C ALA A 128 13.65 23.02 -5.51
N GLN A 129 14.62 23.59 -4.79
CA GLN A 129 15.05 24.97 -4.99
C GLN A 129 16.21 25.03 -5.99
N ILE A 130 16.13 25.95 -6.95
CA ILE A 130 17.19 26.21 -7.93
C ILE A 130 18.39 26.80 -7.17
N HIS A 131 19.62 26.33 -7.46
CA HIS A 131 20.90 26.77 -6.86
C HIS A 131 21.25 26.24 -5.45
N VAL A 132 20.54 25.24 -4.91
CA VAL A 132 20.89 24.63 -3.61
C VAL A 132 21.53 23.26 -3.81
N ARG A 133 22.73 23.04 -3.24
CA ARG A 133 23.47 21.76 -3.34
C ARG A 133 22.77 20.58 -2.66
N ALA A 134 21.86 20.84 -1.72
CA ALA A 134 21.14 19.82 -0.96
C ALA A 134 19.78 19.52 -1.63
N ARG A 135 19.78 18.65 -2.64
CA ARG A 135 18.56 18.02 -3.14
C ARG A 135 18.27 16.82 -2.23
N GLN A 136 17.05 16.70 -1.69
CA GLN A 136 16.62 15.44 -1.08
C GLN A 136 16.57 14.39 -2.21
N SER A 137 17.49 13.41 -2.15
CA SER A 137 17.42 12.21 -2.98
C SER A 137 16.12 11.46 -2.68
N ASP A 138 15.58 10.74 -3.65
CA ASP A 138 14.41 9.86 -3.50
C ASP A 138 13.04 10.52 -3.27
N CYS A 139 12.95 11.84 -3.49
CA CYS A 139 11.66 12.51 -3.52
C CYS A 139 10.96 12.31 -4.89
N PHE A 140 10.07 11.31 -4.97
CA PHE A 140 9.30 11.03 -6.18
C PHE A 140 8.14 12.04 -6.36
N VAL A 141 7.89 12.40 -7.62
CA VAL A 141 6.94 13.45 -8.02
C VAL A 141 5.57 12.84 -8.32
N GLU A 142 4.52 13.52 -7.82
CA GLU A 142 3.07 13.19 -7.79
C GLU A 142 2.57 12.32 -6.62
N SER A 143 2.44 12.93 -5.44
CA SER A 143 1.85 12.35 -4.22
C SER A 143 0.40 11.87 -4.37
N MET A 144 -0.38 12.46 -5.29
CA MET A 144 -1.77 12.06 -5.54
C MET A 144 -1.87 10.66 -6.16
N ARG A 145 -0.89 10.25 -6.97
CA ARG A 145 -0.90 8.92 -7.60
C ARG A 145 -0.59 7.81 -6.61
N LEU A 146 0.27 8.07 -5.61
CA LEU A 146 0.62 7.08 -4.59
C LEU A 146 -0.58 6.65 -3.72
N LYS A 147 -1.52 7.57 -3.45
CA LYS A 147 -2.75 7.27 -2.70
C LYS A 147 -3.77 6.43 -3.50
N GLN A 148 -3.63 6.36 -4.82
CA GLN A 148 -4.54 5.63 -5.72
C GLN A 148 -4.03 4.21 -6.02
N VAL A 149 -2.88 3.80 -5.48
CA VAL A 149 -2.28 2.50 -5.77
C VAL A 149 -2.98 1.43 -4.95
N ALA A 150 -3.72 0.56 -5.63
CA ALA A 150 -4.45 -0.55 -5.01
C ALA A 150 -3.52 -1.61 -4.41
N TYR A 151 -2.30 -1.77 -4.94
CA TYR A 151 -1.32 -2.78 -4.56
C TYR A 151 -0.03 -2.12 -4.06
N LYS A 152 0.02 -1.84 -2.76
CA LYS A 152 1.12 -1.08 -2.14
C LYS A 152 2.44 -1.84 -2.17
N SER A 153 2.40 -3.18 -2.20
CA SER A 153 3.58 -4.05 -2.33
C SER A 153 4.39 -3.80 -3.61
N ARG A 154 3.76 -3.23 -4.65
CA ARG A 154 4.40 -2.95 -5.94
C ARG A 154 5.10 -1.59 -5.99
N LEU A 155 4.99 -0.79 -4.95
CA LEU A 155 5.73 0.47 -4.84
C LEU A 155 7.17 0.15 -4.44
N VAL A 156 8.13 0.60 -5.25
CA VAL A 156 9.56 0.31 -5.08
C VAL A 156 10.02 0.85 -3.73
N GLY A 157 10.54 -0.02 -2.87
CA GLY A 157 10.94 0.32 -1.50
C GLY A 157 10.92 -0.82 -0.48
N GLU A 158 10.66 -2.07 -0.87
CA GLU A 158 10.90 -3.22 0.01
C GLU A 158 12.41 -3.33 0.30
N GLN A 159 12.81 -3.02 1.54
CA GLN A 159 14.07 -3.48 2.13
C GLN A 159 13.82 -4.79 2.89
#